data_AF-A0A5S3VXZ7-F1
#
_entry.id   AF-A0A5S3VXZ7-F1
#
_cell.length_a   1.000
_cell.length_b   1.000
_cell.length_c   1.000
_cell.angle_alpha   90.00
_cell.angle_beta   90.00
_cell.angle_gamma   90.00
#
_symmetry.space_group_name_H-M   'P 1'
#
loop_
_entity.id
_entity.type
_entity.pdbx_description
1 polymer ?
#
loop_
_entity_poly.entity_id
_entity_poly.type
_entity_poly.pdbx_seq_one_letter_code
_entity_poly.pdbx_strand_id
1 'polypeptide(L)'
;MVIQCAFKECRPYLNELEARFGLAQWAEQSSGFSLHYDDKGLSLYKTDEPKLGAINVDFITGAVAHRRKFGGGKGQSIAKAVGLNKGATPVVLDATAGLGRDGFVLASLGCKVILHERHPVVAALLYDGLQRAYNDSEIGPWMQQNMSLIFGSSHTLLAQCDSMPDVVYLDPMFPHREKSALVKKEMRVFQELVGGDTDADDLLEFAYPLASKRVVVKRPDYAPFLNDKTPSMQIKTKKNRFDVYVKAAMI
;
A
#
# COMPACT_ATOMS: atom_id res chain seq x y z
N MET A 1 10.33 22.19 -11.17
CA MET A 1 10.19 20.85 -11.77
C MET A 1 10.74 19.86 -10.78
N VAL A 2 9.89 18.97 -10.29
CA VAL A 2 10.24 18.10 -9.16
C VAL A 2 10.82 16.77 -9.64
N ILE A 3 10.25 16.18 -10.69
CA ILE A 3 10.71 14.91 -11.24
C ILE A 3 11.81 15.15 -12.27
N GLN A 4 12.99 14.60 -12.01
CA GLN A 4 14.14 14.63 -12.92
C GLN A 4 13.97 13.57 -14.01
N CYS A 5 14.10 13.97 -15.27
CA CYS A 5 13.95 13.05 -16.41
C CYS A 5 14.73 13.57 -17.62
N ALA A 6 15.47 12.69 -18.30
CA ALA A 6 16.18 13.03 -19.53
C ALA A 6 15.28 12.98 -20.78
N PHE A 7 14.16 12.26 -20.71
CA PHE A 7 13.20 12.05 -21.80
C PHE A 7 12.18 13.20 -21.87
N LYS A 8 12.34 14.10 -22.85
CA LYS A 8 11.47 15.28 -23.00
C LYS A 8 10.03 14.90 -23.34
N GLU A 9 9.86 13.81 -24.07
CA GLU A 9 8.58 13.22 -24.45
C GLU A 9 7.73 12.78 -23.25
N CYS A 10 8.35 12.45 -22.12
CA CYS A 10 7.65 12.06 -20.89
C CYS A 10 7.08 13.27 -20.13
N ARG A 11 7.45 14.50 -20.49
CA ARG A 11 7.12 15.69 -19.70
C ARG A 11 5.61 15.95 -19.51
N PRO A 12 4.72 15.71 -20.49
CA PRO A 12 3.28 15.82 -20.26
C PRO A 12 2.78 14.90 -19.14
N TYR A 13 3.17 13.62 -19.15
CA TYR A 13 2.83 12.66 -18.11
C TYR A 13 3.40 13.06 -16.75
N LEU A 14 4.65 13.47 -16.70
CA LEU A 14 5.29 13.86 -15.45
C LEU A 14 4.69 15.16 -14.87
N ASN A 15 4.25 16.10 -15.72
CA ASN A 15 3.53 17.30 -15.25
C ASN A 15 2.18 16.93 -14.65
N GLU A 16 1.48 15.97 -15.25
CA GLU A 16 0.24 15.44 -14.70
C GLU A 16 0.50 14.80 -13.32
N LEU A 17 1.54 13.98 -13.16
CA LEU A 17 1.90 13.42 -11.85
C LEU A 17 2.23 14.50 -10.82
N GLU A 18 3.06 15.48 -11.19
CA GLU A 18 3.45 16.58 -10.30
C GLU A 18 2.23 17.38 -9.81
N ALA A 19 1.28 17.66 -10.71
CA ALA A 19 0.05 18.38 -10.38
C ALA A 19 -0.93 17.51 -9.57
N ARG A 20 -1.18 16.27 -10.02
CA ARG A 20 -2.14 15.34 -9.41
C ARG A 20 -1.82 15.06 -7.95
N PHE A 21 -0.55 14.93 -7.60
CA PHE A 21 -0.09 14.58 -6.26
C PHE A 21 0.51 15.76 -5.48
N GLY A 22 0.48 16.99 -6.00
CA GLY A 22 1.01 18.16 -5.28
C GLY A 22 2.50 18.07 -4.97
N LEU A 23 3.30 17.50 -5.88
CA LEU A 23 4.72 17.19 -5.61
C LEU A 23 5.58 18.45 -5.41
N ALA A 24 5.17 19.59 -5.97
CA ALA A 24 5.87 20.87 -5.78
C ALA A 24 5.89 21.29 -4.31
N GLN A 25 4.73 21.22 -3.63
CA GLN A 25 4.62 21.58 -2.22
C GLN A 25 5.44 20.63 -1.33
N TRP A 26 5.41 19.34 -1.63
CA TRP A 26 6.23 18.36 -0.92
C TRP A 26 7.73 18.66 -1.06
N ALA A 27 8.20 18.99 -2.26
CA ALA A 27 9.61 19.26 -2.54
C ALA A 27 10.13 20.55 -1.87
N GLU A 28 9.26 21.55 -1.63
CA GLU A 28 9.62 22.76 -0.89
C GLU A 28 9.85 22.50 0.61
N GLN A 29 9.18 21.50 1.16
CA GLN A 29 9.19 21.19 2.60
C GLN A 29 10.10 20.01 2.97
N SER A 30 10.54 19.24 1.98
CA SER A 30 11.31 18.01 2.16
C SER A 30 12.71 18.15 1.57
N SER A 31 13.72 17.73 2.33
CA SER A 31 15.10 17.64 1.86
C SER A 31 15.61 16.20 1.98
N GLY A 32 16.72 15.87 1.32
CA GLY A 32 17.31 14.53 1.40
C GLY A 32 16.73 13.50 0.42
N PHE A 33 15.77 13.89 -0.42
CA PHE A 33 15.13 13.01 -1.40
C PHE A 33 15.07 13.64 -2.80
N SER A 34 15.09 12.80 -3.83
CA SER A 34 14.89 13.23 -5.22
C SER A 34 14.07 12.21 -5.99
N LEU A 35 13.25 12.70 -6.92
CA LEU A 35 12.42 11.89 -7.81
C LEU A 35 13.02 11.87 -9.21
N HIS A 36 13.15 10.68 -9.76
CA HIS A 36 13.72 10.44 -11.08
C HIS A 36 12.79 9.55 -11.89
N TYR A 37 12.71 9.81 -13.19
CA TYR A 37 11.95 9.00 -14.13
C TYR A 37 12.85 8.51 -15.25
N ASP A 38 12.91 7.19 -15.42
CA ASP A 38 13.67 6.51 -16.46
C ASP A 38 12.85 5.39 -17.14
N ASP A 39 13.54 4.47 -17.82
CA ASP A 39 12.95 3.30 -18.48
C ASP A 39 12.24 2.33 -17.52
N LYS A 40 12.54 2.43 -16.22
CA LYS A 40 11.91 1.62 -15.16
C LYS A 40 10.76 2.36 -14.46
N GLY A 41 10.46 3.58 -14.90
CA GLY A 41 9.41 4.43 -14.37
C GLY A 41 9.87 5.35 -13.24
N LEU A 42 8.91 5.79 -12.43
CA LEU A 42 9.17 6.73 -11.34
C LEU A 42 9.88 6.05 -10.16
N SER A 43 10.97 6.67 -9.73
CA SER A 43 11.84 6.19 -8.67
C SER A 43 12.16 7.29 -7.67
N LEU A 44 12.22 6.94 -6.38
CA LEU A 44 12.65 7.79 -5.28
C LEU A 44 14.07 7.41 -4.85
N TYR A 45 14.91 8.42 -4.68
CA TYR A 45 16.27 8.28 -4.19
C TYR A 45 16.47 9.10 -2.93
N LYS A 46 17.23 8.54 -1.99
CA LYS A 46 17.76 9.26 -0.84
C LYS A 46 19.11 9.88 -1.22
N THR A 47 19.19 11.21 -1.24
CA THR A 47 20.30 11.95 -1.86
C THR A 47 21.59 11.90 -1.06
N ASP A 48 21.51 11.77 0.26
CA ASP A 48 22.66 11.66 1.17
C ASP A 48 23.17 10.20 1.31
N GLU A 49 22.43 9.21 0.81
CA GLU A 49 22.82 7.80 0.86
C GLU A 49 22.59 7.05 -0.47
N PRO A 50 23.32 7.40 -1.54
CA PRO A 50 23.11 6.86 -2.88
C PRO A 50 23.29 5.33 -2.99
N LYS A 51 24.05 4.71 -2.07
CA LYS A 51 24.27 3.25 -2.02
C LYS A 51 23.03 2.44 -1.58
N LEU A 52 21.97 3.10 -1.13
CA LEU A 52 20.70 2.44 -0.81
C LEU A 52 19.92 2.04 -2.05
N GLY A 53 20.16 2.72 -3.17
CA GLY A 53 19.44 2.51 -4.42
C GLY A 53 18.09 3.22 -4.45
N ALA A 54 17.35 2.94 -5.52
CA ALA A 54 16.04 3.50 -5.79
C ALA A 54 14.93 2.73 -5.07
N ILE A 55 13.87 3.42 -4.68
CA ILE A 55 12.56 2.82 -4.43
C ILE A 55 11.67 3.10 -5.63
N ASN A 56 11.13 2.05 -6.23
CA ASN A 56 10.08 2.12 -7.23
C ASN A 56 9.01 1.04 -6.94
N VAL A 57 7.85 1.18 -7.60
CA VAL A 57 6.78 0.17 -7.54
C VAL A 57 6.79 -0.62 -8.83
N ASP A 58 7.03 -1.93 -8.75
CA ASP A 58 6.98 -2.84 -9.88
C ASP A 58 6.13 -4.08 -9.53
N PHE A 59 5.01 -4.22 -10.24
CA PHE A 59 4.08 -5.33 -10.11
C PHE A 59 4.31 -6.45 -11.15
N ILE A 60 5.14 -6.20 -12.16
CA ILE A 60 5.33 -7.06 -13.33
C ILE A 60 6.49 -8.03 -13.08
N THR A 61 7.58 -7.55 -12.46
CA THR A 61 8.82 -8.33 -12.28
C THR A 61 9.22 -8.50 -10.81
N GLY A 62 10.41 -9.10 -10.60
CA GLY A 62 11.06 -9.16 -9.29
C GLY A 62 10.29 -9.92 -8.21
N ALA A 63 10.45 -9.46 -6.97
CA ALA A 63 9.92 -10.13 -5.78
C ALA A 63 8.39 -10.19 -5.76
N VAL A 64 7.73 -9.19 -6.34
CA VAL A 64 6.27 -9.11 -6.41
C VAL A 64 5.70 -10.15 -7.37
N ALA A 65 6.28 -10.27 -8.57
CA ALA A 65 5.93 -11.32 -9.52
C ALA A 65 6.20 -12.73 -8.97
N HIS A 66 7.33 -12.92 -8.27
CA HIS A 66 7.63 -14.18 -7.60
C HIS A 66 6.60 -14.50 -6.50
N ARG A 67 6.22 -13.52 -5.66
CA ARG A 67 5.19 -13.71 -4.62
C ARG A 67 3.82 -14.03 -5.21
N ARG A 68 3.45 -13.44 -6.36
CA ARG A 68 2.24 -13.80 -7.11
C ARG A 68 2.23 -15.28 -7.47
N LYS A 69 3.31 -15.79 -8.07
CA LYS A 69 3.40 -17.16 -8.60
C LYS A 69 3.64 -18.21 -7.51
N PHE A 70 4.44 -17.90 -6.48
CA PHE A 70 4.93 -18.88 -5.51
C PHE A 70 4.67 -18.51 -4.04
N GLY A 71 3.95 -17.42 -3.77
CA GLY A 71 3.70 -16.94 -2.40
C GLY A 71 2.69 -17.78 -1.61
N GLY A 72 2.12 -18.84 -2.19
CA GLY A 72 1.15 -19.72 -1.54
C GLY A 72 -0.32 -19.39 -1.85
N GLY A 73 -0.59 -18.46 -2.77
CA GLY A 73 -1.94 -18.18 -3.26
C GLY A 73 -2.93 -17.80 -2.15
N LYS A 74 -4.15 -18.36 -2.20
CA LYS A 74 -5.18 -18.24 -1.15
C LYS A 74 -4.75 -18.83 0.21
N GLY A 75 -3.64 -19.58 0.26
CA GLY A 75 -3.06 -20.10 1.50
C GLY A 75 -2.32 -19.05 2.34
N GLN A 76 -2.01 -17.88 1.77
CA GLN A 76 -1.33 -16.80 2.48
C GLN A 76 -2.15 -16.28 3.67
N SER A 77 -1.47 -15.93 4.76
CA SER A 77 -2.12 -15.43 5.97
C SER A 77 -2.94 -14.16 5.72
N ILE A 78 -2.50 -13.27 4.82
CA ILE A 78 -3.29 -12.09 4.43
C ILE A 78 -4.59 -12.47 3.71
N ALA A 79 -4.54 -13.43 2.78
CA ALA A 79 -5.73 -13.92 2.08
C ALA A 79 -6.73 -14.53 3.07
N LYS A 80 -6.25 -15.32 4.03
CA LYS A 80 -7.07 -15.88 5.10
C LYS A 80 -7.66 -14.81 6.01
N ALA A 81 -6.87 -13.78 6.35
CA ALA A 81 -7.31 -12.69 7.23
C ALA A 81 -8.49 -11.91 6.63
N VAL A 82 -8.39 -11.54 5.35
CA VAL A 82 -9.49 -10.88 4.63
C VAL A 82 -10.64 -11.83 4.29
N GLY A 83 -10.55 -13.11 4.63
CA GLY A 83 -11.62 -14.07 4.43
C GLY A 83 -11.77 -14.56 2.98
N LEU A 84 -10.72 -14.41 2.16
CA LEU A 84 -10.69 -14.97 0.81
C LEU A 84 -10.63 -16.51 0.88
N ASN A 85 -11.70 -17.18 0.44
CA ASN A 85 -11.84 -18.63 0.52
C ASN A 85 -12.47 -19.22 -0.77
N LYS A 86 -13.02 -20.45 -0.71
CA LYS A 86 -13.59 -21.15 -1.88
C LYS A 86 -14.97 -20.61 -2.30
N GLY A 87 -15.67 -19.85 -1.45
CA GLY A 87 -17.01 -19.31 -1.73
C GLY A 87 -17.05 -17.78 -1.88
N ALA A 88 -16.14 -17.06 -1.21
CA ALA A 88 -16.16 -15.60 -1.17
C ALA A 88 -14.89 -14.98 -1.77
N THR A 89 -15.06 -13.94 -2.59
CA THR A 89 -13.99 -13.09 -3.12
C THR A 89 -14.30 -11.64 -2.74
N PRO A 90 -13.74 -11.11 -1.64
CA PRO A 90 -14.15 -9.82 -1.09
C PRO A 90 -13.75 -8.64 -1.96
N VAL A 91 -14.55 -7.57 -1.87
CA VAL A 91 -14.08 -6.21 -2.14
C VAL A 91 -13.32 -5.71 -0.91
N VAL A 92 -12.05 -5.34 -1.12
CA VAL A 92 -11.12 -4.93 -0.07
C VAL A 92 -10.75 -3.46 -0.28
N LEU A 93 -10.91 -2.66 0.76
CA LEU A 93 -10.34 -1.31 0.82
C LEU A 93 -9.07 -1.37 1.67
N ASP A 94 -7.91 -1.16 1.06
CA ASP A 94 -6.63 -1.01 1.74
C ASP A 94 -6.44 0.46 2.10
N ALA A 95 -6.62 0.79 3.37
CA ALA A 95 -6.65 2.18 3.82
C ALA A 95 -5.24 2.75 4.10
N THR A 96 -4.19 1.97 3.86
CA THR A 96 -2.79 2.31 4.14
C THR A 96 -1.89 1.66 3.08
N ALA A 97 -2.16 1.98 1.81
CA ALA A 97 -1.66 1.22 0.68
C ALA A 97 -0.13 1.10 0.63
N GLY A 98 0.59 2.16 0.99
CA GLY A 98 2.04 2.23 0.88
C GLY A 98 2.47 1.96 -0.57
N LEU A 99 3.40 1.01 -0.74
CA LEU A 99 3.83 0.56 -2.07
C LEU A 99 2.89 -0.47 -2.73
N GLY A 100 1.67 -0.66 -2.19
CA GLY A 100 0.61 -1.51 -2.77
C GLY A 100 0.91 -3.01 -2.73
N ARG A 101 1.90 -3.48 -1.96
CA ARG A 101 2.39 -4.87 -2.01
C ARG A 101 1.35 -5.88 -1.55
N ASP A 102 0.65 -5.58 -0.47
CA ASP A 102 -0.35 -6.47 0.12
C ASP A 102 -1.69 -6.35 -0.63
N GLY A 103 -2.09 -5.14 -1.04
CA GLY A 103 -3.17 -4.93 -2.00
C GLY A 103 -2.99 -5.71 -3.31
N PHE A 104 -1.79 -5.71 -3.90
CA PHE A 104 -1.49 -6.46 -5.12
C PHE A 104 -1.64 -7.97 -4.93
N VAL A 105 -1.21 -8.50 -3.78
CA VAL A 105 -1.42 -9.92 -3.46
C VAL A 105 -2.90 -10.26 -3.48
N LEU A 106 -3.74 -9.44 -2.83
CA LEU A 106 -5.18 -9.66 -2.81
C LEU A 106 -5.81 -9.54 -4.21
N ALA A 107 -5.43 -8.51 -4.97
CA ALA A 107 -5.89 -8.30 -6.35
C ALA A 107 -5.53 -9.47 -7.28
N SER A 108 -4.30 -9.99 -7.14
CA SER A 108 -3.81 -11.14 -7.91
C SER A 108 -4.52 -12.46 -7.59
N LEU A 109 -5.23 -12.52 -6.45
CA LEU A 109 -6.04 -13.66 -6.05
C LEU A 109 -7.54 -13.46 -6.35
N GLY A 110 -7.89 -12.38 -7.05
CA GLY A 110 -9.22 -12.09 -7.56
C GLY A 110 -10.01 -11.06 -6.76
N CYS A 111 -9.50 -10.56 -5.63
CA CYS A 111 -10.20 -9.51 -4.89
C CYS A 111 -10.25 -8.22 -5.72
N LYS A 112 -11.34 -7.46 -5.62
CA LYS A 112 -11.32 -6.05 -6.03
C LYS A 112 -10.74 -5.23 -4.89
N VAL A 113 -9.69 -4.48 -5.16
CA VAL A 113 -8.89 -3.74 -4.16
C VAL A 113 -8.92 -2.25 -4.49
N ILE A 114 -9.31 -1.45 -3.51
CA ILE A 114 -9.25 0.01 -3.58
C ILE A 114 -8.17 0.45 -2.60
N LEU A 115 -7.15 1.11 -3.11
CA LEU A 115 -6.00 1.59 -2.34
C LEU A 115 -6.23 3.05 -1.95
N HIS A 116 -6.05 3.38 -0.67
CA HIS A 116 -5.89 4.75 -0.23
C HIS A 116 -4.43 4.99 0.14
N GLU A 117 -3.84 6.04 -0.44
CA GLU A 117 -2.51 6.51 -0.06
C GLU A 117 -2.56 8.03 0.12
N ARG A 118 -2.05 8.50 1.25
CA ARG A 118 -2.10 9.91 1.63
C ARG A 118 -0.81 10.65 1.34
N HIS A 119 0.32 9.94 1.34
CA HIS A 119 1.61 10.55 1.15
C HIS A 119 1.82 10.83 -0.35
N PRO A 120 2.02 12.09 -0.76
CA PRO A 120 2.00 12.48 -2.18
C PRO A 120 3.04 11.74 -3.03
N VAL A 121 4.27 11.58 -2.52
CA VAL A 121 5.32 10.83 -3.22
C VAL A 121 5.01 9.34 -3.33
N VAL A 122 4.48 8.72 -2.28
CA VAL A 122 4.16 7.29 -2.28
C VAL A 122 3.01 7.03 -3.24
N ALA A 123 1.99 7.89 -3.23
CA ALA A 123 0.88 7.84 -4.17
C ALA A 123 1.36 7.99 -5.62
N ALA A 124 2.31 8.90 -5.89
CA ALA A 124 2.89 9.06 -7.23
C ALA A 124 3.67 7.81 -7.68
N LEU A 125 4.50 7.22 -6.80
CA LEU A 125 5.23 5.97 -7.08
C LEU A 125 4.27 4.81 -7.36
N LEU A 126 3.25 4.66 -6.52
CA LEU A 126 2.23 3.62 -6.65
C LEU A 126 1.40 3.80 -7.92
N TYR A 127 1.00 5.03 -8.22
CA TYR A 127 0.26 5.34 -9.43
C TYR A 127 1.06 5.00 -10.68
N ASP A 128 2.33 5.39 -10.74
CA ASP A 128 3.21 5.04 -11.86
C ASP A 128 3.37 3.52 -12.01
N GLY A 129 3.53 2.81 -10.89
CA GLY A 129 3.55 1.35 -10.86
C GLY A 129 2.26 0.71 -11.39
N LEU A 130 1.10 1.26 -11.03
CA LEU A 130 -0.20 0.81 -11.53
C LEU A 130 -0.34 1.08 -13.03
N GLN A 131 0.03 2.26 -13.52
CA GLN A 131 -0.03 2.58 -14.95
C GLN A 131 0.81 1.60 -15.78
N ARG A 132 2.04 1.31 -15.33
CA ARG A 132 2.87 0.29 -16.00
C ARG A 132 2.22 -1.09 -15.96
N ALA A 133 1.68 -1.50 -14.81
CA ALA A 133 1.00 -2.79 -14.67
C ALA A 133 -0.27 -2.90 -15.52
N TYR A 134 -1.05 -1.83 -15.66
CA TYR A 134 -2.25 -1.80 -16.50
C TYR A 134 -1.95 -1.98 -17.98
N ASN A 135 -0.76 -1.56 -18.42
CA ASN A 135 -0.30 -1.70 -19.80
C ASN A 135 0.45 -3.02 -20.07
N ASP A 136 0.63 -3.86 -19.05
CA ASP A 136 1.27 -5.17 -19.21
C ASP A 136 0.32 -6.17 -19.89
N SER A 137 0.85 -6.96 -20.82
CA SER A 137 0.04 -7.93 -21.58
C SER A 137 -0.44 -9.13 -20.76
N GLU A 138 0.31 -9.55 -19.73
CA GLU A 138 -0.05 -10.69 -18.87
C GLU A 138 -1.02 -10.25 -17.78
N ILE A 139 -0.73 -9.15 -17.10
CA ILE A 139 -1.47 -8.74 -15.90
C ILE A 139 -2.41 -7.55 -16.08
N GLY A 140 -2.22 -6.74 -17.11
CA GLY A 140 -2.99 -5.52 -17.36
C GLY A 140 -4.51 -5.72 -17.32
N PRO A 141 -5.07 -6.71 -18.04
CA PRO A 141 -6.52 -6.89 -18.11
C PRO A 141 -7.19 -7.08 -16.74
N TRP A 142 -6.61 -7.90 -15.86
CA TRP A 142 -7.17 -8.11 -14.53
C TRP A 142 -6.74 -7.03 -13.54
N MET A 143 -5.56 -6.44 -13.68
CA MET A 143 -5.11 -5.34 -12.82
C MET A 143 -6.05 -4.13 -12.92
N GLN A 144 -6.47 -3.75 -14.12
CA GLN A 144 -7.41 -2.64 -14.35
C GLN A 144 -8.78 -2.87 -13.68
N GLN A 145 -9.20 -4.13 -13.57
CA GLN A 145 -10.47 -4.51 -12.94
C GLN A 145 -10.36 -4.62 -11.42
N ASN A 146 -9.20 -5.11 -10.94
CA ASN A 146 -9.06 -5.59 -9.57
C ASN A 146 -8.31 -4.63 -8.66
N MET A 147 -7.63 -3.60 -9.14
CA MET A 147 -6.82 -2.74 -8.27
C MET A 147 -6.87 -1.29 -8.75
N SER A 148 -7.33 -0.38 -7.90
CA SER A 148 -7.36 1.07 -8.17
C SER A 148 -6.77 1.87 -7.02
N LEU A 149 -6.34 3.10 -7.30
CA LEU A 149 -5.78 4.04 -6.32
C LEU A 149 -6.67 5.28 -6.18
N ILE A 150 -6.93 5.67 -4.94
CA ILE A 150 -7.51 6.94 -4.55
C ILE A 150 -6.46 7.67 -3.70
N PHE A 151 -6.09 8.88 -4.14
CA PHE A 151 -5.15 9.73 -3.41
C PHE A 151 -5.88 10.52 -2.33
N GLY A 152 -5.41 10.39 -1.08
CA GLY A 152 -5.95 11.14 0.05
C GLY A 152 -5.82 10.39 1.38
N SER A 153 -6.13 11.09 2.46
CA SER A 153 -6.12 10.50 3.80
C SER A 153 -7.29 9.56 4.01
N SER A 154 -7.04 8.35 4.51
CA SER A 154 -8.13 7.44 4.88
C SER A 154 -9.03 8.00 5.98
N HIS A 155 -8.55 8.92 6.83
CA HIS A 155 -9.41 9.61 7.80
C HIS A 155 -10.53 10.41 7.13
N THR A 156 -10.30 10.95 5.93
CA THR A 156 -11.32 11.69 5.18
C THR A 156 -12.03 10.80 4.17
N LEU A 157 -11.29 9.96 3.44
CA LEU A 157 -11.83 9.16 2.35
C LEU A 157 -12.79 8.06 2.84
N LEU A 158 -12.52 7.43 4.00
CA LEU A 158 -13.40 6.36 4.52
C LEU A 158 -14.80 6.88 4.83
N ALA A 159 -14.92 8.13 5.30
CA ALA A 159 -16.20 8.76 5.59
C ALA A 159 -16.99 9.16 4.32
N GLN A 160 -16.31 9.24 3.18
CA GLN A 160 -16.87 9.64 1.88
C GLN A 160 -17.16 8.44 0.96
N CYS A 161 -16.91 7.21 1.42
CA CYS A 161 -17.16 6.02 0.63
C CYS A 161 -18.68 5.77 0.50
N ASP A 162 -19.21 5.95 -0.72
CA ASP A 162 -20.62 5.67 -1.03
C ASP A 162 -20.95 4.16 -1.01
N SER A 163 -19.96 3.31 -1.28
CA SER A 163 -20.12 1.85 -1.31
C SER A 163 -19.36 1.19 -0.18
N MET A 164 -20.02 0.30 0.55
CA MET A 164 -19.40 -0.47 1.62
C MET A 164 -18.54 -1.62 1.06
N PRO A 165 -17.21 -1.64 1.32
CA PRO A 165 -16.39 -2.81 1.02
C PRO A 165 -16.74 -3.96 1.98
N ASP A 166 -16.42 -5.19 1.58
CA ASP A 166 -16.53 -6.33 2.49
C ASP A 166 -15.51 -6.24 3.62
N VAL A 167 -14.31 -5.79 3.27
CA VAL A 167 -13.15 -5.74 4.16
C VAL A 167 -12.48 -4.38 4.08
N VAL A 168 -12.17 -3.81 5.25
CA VAL A 168 -11.16 -2.75 5.34
C VAL A 168 -9.87 -3.35 5.88
N TYR A 169 -8.77 -3.15 5.18
CA TYR A 169 -7.43 -3.60 5.54
C TYR A 169 -6.58 -2.41 5.97
N LEU A 170 -5.88 -2.56 7.11
CA LEU A 170 -5.02 -1.56 7.72
C LEU A 170 -3.64 -2.17 8.00
N ASP A 171 -2.57 -1.51 7.57
CA ASP A 171 -1.16 -1.77 7.88
C ASP A 171 -0.42 -0.44 8.07
N PRO A 172 -0.86 0.41 9.03
CA PRO A 172 -0.20 1.68 9.29
C PRO A 172 1.25 1.42 9.73
N MET A 173 2.14 2.35 9.39
CA MET A 173 3.55 2.28 9.75
C MET A 173 3.70 2.39 11.28
N PHE A 174 3.83 1.25 11.94
CA PHE A 174 4.02 1.20 13.38
C PHE A 174 5.44 1.66 13.76
N PRO A 175 5.61 2.54 14.77
CA PRO A 175 6.93 2.96 15.23
C PRO A 175 7.76 1.75 15.64
N HIS A 176 8.87 1.49 14.94
CA HIS A 176 9.79 0.44 15.34
C HIS A 176 10.55 0.86 16.60
N ARG A 177 10.62 -0.04 17.59
CA ARG A 177 11.62 0.07 18.65
C ARG A 177 12.94 -0.53 18.14
N GLU A 178 13.97 0.30 18.20
CA GLU A 178 15.41 0.01 18.04
C GLU A 178 15.96 -0.53 16.71
N LYS A 179 17.26 -0.21 16.54
CA LYS A 179 18.15 -0.43 15.39
C LYS A 179 18.34 -1.92 15.07
N SER A 180 17.36 -2.56 14.45
CA SER A 180 17.60 -3.82 13.75
C SER A 180 18.34 -3.51 12.43
N ALA A 181 19.62 -3.88 12.34
CA ALA A 181 20.45 -3.76 11.13
C ALA A 181 19.94 -4.59 9.93
N LEU A 182 18.83 -5.33 10.11
CA LEU A 182 18.22 -6.24 9.14
C LEU A 182 16.94 -5.69 8.49
N VAL A 183 16.59 -4.42 8.72
CA VAL A 183 15.53 -3.79 7.94
C VAL A 183 16.05 -3.67 6.49
N LYS A 184 15.33 -4.27 5.54
CA LYS A 184 15.67 -4.19 4.11
C LYS A 184 15.84 -2.72 3.75
N LYS A 185 16.89 -2.37 3.00
CA LYS A 185 17.27 -0.99 2.65
C LYS A 185 16.09 -0.11 2.25
N GLU A 186 15.18 -0.64 1.43
CA GLU A 186 13.93 0.00 1.00
C GLU A 186 13.04 0.47 2.16
N MET A 187 12.87 -0.37 3.20
CA MET A 187 12.00 -0.05 4.33
C MET A 187 12.59 1.08 5.20
N ARG A 188 13.91 1.22 5.26
CA ARG A 188 14.54 2.33 6.00
C ARG A 188 14.30 3.67 5.31
N VAL A 189 14.56 3.72 4.00
CA VAL A 189 14.31 4.92 3.18
C VAL A 189 12.82 5.29 3.22
N PHE A 190 11.93 4.30 3.16
CA PHE A 190 10.49 4.53 3.24
C PHE A 190 10.04 5.06 4.62
N GLN A 191 10.64 4.58 5.72
CA GLN A 191 10.39 5.08 7.07
C GLN A 191 10.86 6.52 7.27
N GLU A 192 12.02 6.87 6.72
CA GLU A 192 12.53 8.25 6.77
C GLU A 192 11.68 9.20 5.91
N LEU A 193 11.09 8.71 4.82
CA LEU A 193 10.19 9.49 3.98
C LEU A 193 8.84 9.75 4.67
N VAL A 194 8.19 8.69 5.15
CA VAL A 194 6.78 8.75 5.60
C VAL A 194 6.67 9.05 7.10
N GLY A 195 7.68 8.68 7.89
CA GLY A 195 7.61 8.72 9.35
C GLY A 195 6.76 7.58 9.93
N GLY A 196 6.39 7.71 11.20
CA GLY A 196 5.42 6.82 11.85
C GLY A 196 4.02 7.42 11.80
N ASP A 197 3.01 6.58 11.63
CA ASP A 197 1.60 7.01 11.62
C ASP A 197 1.11 7.18 13.07
N THR A 198 1.32 8.37 13.65
CA THR A 198 0.91 8.67 15.03
C THR A 198 -0.61 8.77 15.20
N ASP A 199 -1.34 8.94 14.10
CA ASP A 199 -2.80 8.99 13.99
C ASP A 199 -3.42 7.64 13.57
N ALA A 200 -2.62 6.57 13.52
CA ALA A 200 -3.07 5.26 13.08
C ALA A 200 -4.22 4.69 13.92
N ASP A 201 -4.25 4.96 15.23
CA ASP A 201 -5.28 4.43 16.13
C ASP A 201 -6.67 4.92 15.75
N ASP A 202 -6.78 6.15 15.25
CA ASP A 202 -8.05 6.75 14.84
C ASP A 202 -8.67 6.05 13.61
N LEU A 203 -7.85 5.35 12.80
CA LEU A 203 -8.35 4.64 11.60
C LEU A 203 -9.38 3.58 11.92
N LEU A 204 -9.27 2.89 13.07
CA LEU A 204 -10.17 1.79 13.39
C LEU A 204 -11.62 2.26 13.56
N GLU A 205 -11.82 3.46 14.10
CA GLU A 205 -13.14 4.04 14.35
C GLU A 205 -13.88 4.36 13.06
N PHE A 206 -13.17 4.72 11.99
CA PHE A 206 -13.75 4.93 10.66
C PHE A 206 -13.85 3.63 9.86
N ALA A 207 -12.86 2.74 9.98
CA ALA A 207 -12.81 1.48 9.24
C ALA A 207 -13.90 0.49 9.67
N TYR A 208 -14.15 0.36 10.98
CA TYR A 208 -15.07 -0.65 11.49
C TYR A 208 -16.52 -0.43 11.08
N PRO A 209 -17.10 0.77 11.16
CA PRO A 209 -18.45 1.02 10.65
C PRO A 209 -18.58 0.76 9.13
N LEU A 210 -17.58 1.16 8.35
CA LEU A 210 -17.60 1.06 6.89
C LEU A 210 -17.56 -0.38 6.36
N ALA A 211 -16.75 -1.25 6.96
CA ALA A 211 -16.62 -2.63 6.49
C ALA A 211 -17.94 -3.42 6.69
N SER A 212 -18.40 -4.12 5.66
CA SER A 212 -19.62 -4.94 5.76
C SER A 212 -19.38 -6.25 6.52
N LYS A 213 -18.17 -6.85 6.42
CA LYS A 213 -17.84 -8.15 7.01
C LYS A 213 -16.78 -8.09 8.10
N ARG A 214 -15.66 -7.40 7.88
CA ARG A 214 -14.55 -7.36 8.84
C ARG A 214 -13.55 -6.23 8.60
N VAL A 215 -12.83 -5.86 9.65
CA VAL A 215 -11.59 -5.09 9.55
C VAL A 215 -10.42 -6.00 9.85
N VAL A 216 -9.34 -5.87 9.07
CA VAL A 216 -8.10 -6.62 9.25
C VAL A 216 -6.97 -5.63 9.48
N VAL A 217 -6.25 -5.79 10.59
CA VAL A 217 -5.12 -4.94 10.93
C VAL A 217 -3.86 -5.79 11.00
N LYS A 218 -2.86 -5.46 10.19
CA LYS A 218 -1.53 -6.08 10.27
C LYS A 218 -0.70 -5.38 11.33
N ARG A 219 -0.05 -6.17 12.18
CA ARG A 219 0.76 -5.68 13.31
C ARG A 219 2.02 -6.52 13.48
N PRO A 220 3.17 -5.93 13.86
CA PRO A 220 4.28 -6.70 14.42
C PRO A 220 3.82 -7.50 15.63
N ASP A 221 4.40 -8.67 15.88
CA ASP A 221 3.93 -9.58 16.94
C ASP A 221 3.92 -8.94 18.34
N TYR A 222 4.85 -8.02 18.60
CA TYR A 222 5.01 -7.30 19.87
C TYR A 222 4.17 -6.02 19.98
N ALA A 223 3.60 -5.51 18.88
CA ALA A 223 2.87 -4.25 18.90
C ALA A 223 1.52 -4.43 19.63
N PRO A 224 1.02 -3.43 20.38
CA PRO A 224 -0.31 -3.47 20.98
C PRO A 224 -1.40 -3.57 19.90
N PHE A 225 -2.65 -3.80 20.30
CA PHE A 225 -3.78 -3.71 19.37
C PHE A 225 -4.00 -2.27 18.93
N LEU A 226 -4.54 -2.10 17.72
CA LEU A 226 -4.85 -0.77 17.20
C LEU A 226 -5.98 -0.15 18.06
N ASN A 227 -5.77 1.08 18.52
CA ASN A 227 -6.69 1.80 19.42
C ASN A 227 -7.06 0.99 20.68
N ASP A 228 -6.13 0.15 21.18
CA ASP A 228 -6.33 -0.76 22.32
C ASP A 228 -7.59 -1.65 22.22
N LYS A 229 -8.12 -1.86 21.01
CA LYS A 229 -9.30 -2.71 20.78
C LYS A 229 -8.90 -4.15 20.55
N THR A 230 -9.35 -5.05 21.41
CA THR A 230 -9.14 -6.49 21.24
C THR A 230 -9.84 -7.01 19.98
N PRO A 231 -9.11 -7.68 19.05
CA PRO A 231 -9.73 -8.28 17.86
C PRO A 231 -10.53 -9.53 18.20
N SER A 232 -11.48 -9.90 17.34
CA SER A 232 -12.27 -11.13 17.48
C SER A 232 -11.39 -12.38 17.35
N MET A 233 -10.36 -12.32 16.49
CA MET A 233 -9.37 -13.37 16.34
C MET A 233 -8.04 -12.82 15.81
N GLN A 234 -7.00 -13.65 15.87
CA GLN A 234 -5.68 -13.32 15.34
C GLN A 234 -5.16 -14.42 14.43
N ILE A 235 -4.51 -14.05 13.34
CA ILE A 235 -3.75 -14.96 12.48
C ILE A 235 -2.27 -14.62 12.61
N LYS A 236 -1.53 -15.44 13.35
CA LYS A 236 -0.10 -15.24 13.60
C LYS A 236 0.76 -15.77 12.44
N THR A 237 1.86 -15.08 12.16
CA THR A 237 2.91 -15.53 11.25
C THR A 237 4.26 -15.52 11.97
N LYS A 238 5.38 -15.67 11.25
CA LYS A 238 6.72 -15.69 11.85
C LYS A 238 7.20 -14.32 12.36
N LYS A 239 6.72 -13.21 11.79
CA LYS A 239 7.23 -11.85 12.07
C LYS A 239 6.14 -10.82 12.39
N ASN A 240 4.88 -11.18 12.13
CA ASN A 240 3.73 -10.30 12.26
C ASN A 240 2.48 -11.14 12.48
N ARG A 241 1.40 -10.47 12.82
CA ARG A 241 0.06 -11.03 12.93
C ARG A 241 -0.95 -10.17 12.20
N PHE A 242 -2.10 -10.76 11.92
CA PHE A 242 -3.29 -10.07 11.47
C PHE A 242 -4.33 -10.13 12.59
N ASP A 243 -4.65 -8.99 13.16
CA ASP A 243 -5.75 -8.79 14.10
C ASP A 243 -7.04 -8.63 13.29
N VAL A 244 -8.05 -9.47 13.52
CA VAL A 244 -9.29 -9.52 12.72
C VAL A 244 -10.49 -9.17 13.58
N TYR A 245 -11.18 -8.09 13.22
CA TYR A 245 -12.40 -7.61 13.86
C TYR A 245 -13.59 -8.04 13.00
N VAL A 246 -14.29 -9.09 13.42
CA VAL A 246 -15.36 -9.73 12.62
C VAL A 246 -16.71 -9.08 12.93
N LYS A 247 -17.42 -8.65 11.88
CA LYS A 247 -18.81 -8.16 11.95
C LYS A 247 -19.82 -9.19 11.45
N ALA A 248 -19.47 -9.90 10.38
CA ALA A 248 -20.34 -10.90 9.75
C ALA A 248 -19.53 -11.99 9.05
N ALA A 249 -20.19 -13.10 8.74
CA ALA A 249 -19.61 -14.17 7.96
C ALA A 249 -19.34 -13.71 6.51
N MET A 250 -18.24 -14.19 5.94
CA MET A 250 -18.02 -14.15 4.49
C MET A 250 -19.01 -15.14 3.86
N ILE A 251 -19.79 -14.67 2.90
CA ILE A 251 -20.74 -15.49 2.13
C ILE A 251 -20.22 -15.57 0.71
#